data_AF-A0AA88YAR0-F1
#
_entry.id   AF-A0AA88YAR0-F1
#
_cell.length_a   1.000
_cell.length_b   1.000
_cell.length_c   1.000
_cell.angle_alpha   90.00
_cell.angle_beta   90.00
_cell.angle_gamma   90.00
#
_symmetry.space_group_name_H-M   'P 1'
#
loop_
_entity.id
_entity.type
_entity.pdbx_description
1 polymer ?
#
loop_
_entity_poly.entity_id
_entity_poly.type
_entity_poly.pdbx_seq_one_letter_code
_entity_poly.pdbx_strand_id
1 'polypeptide(L)'
;MRRLPPSLTPEDLIEQISPLPNHDFFYFVKADMSLGSSAFTRAYINFTNAEEIFNFRDKFDGYVFVDGKDPDYQKFLKTLESPEEEEVKSLDSYLEDLEAREKEMKANKGCPKTTTPLIEYLVRRREEKKANMLVRQKKLYNSRLLLKKILISGNCV
;
A
#
# COMPACT_ATOMS: atom_id res chain seq x y z
N MET A 1 32.81 -2.10 -14.74
CA MET A 1 31.37 -2.35 -14.50
C MET A 1 30.85 -1.45 -13.40
N ARG A 2 29.69 -0.81 -13.59
CA ARG A 2 29.11 0.16 -12.66
C ARG A 2 27.62 -0.13 -12.49
N ARG A 3 27.02 0.36 -11.39
CA ARG A 3 25.62 0.12 -11.03
C ARG A 3 25.29 -1.36 -10.80
N LEU A 4 26.24 -2.08 -10.22
CA LEU A 4 26.00 -3.45 -9.78
C LEU A 4 25.17 -3.44 -8.48
N PRO A 5 24.42 -4.53 -8.18
CA PRO A 5 23.59 -4.60 -6.99
C PRO A 5 24.36 -4.28 -5.70
N PRO A 6 23.72 -3.58 -4.73
CA PRO A 6 24.38 -3.11 -3.52
C PRO A 6 24.96 -4.22 -2.64
N SER A 7 24.33 -5.39 -2.64
CA SER A 7 24.76 -6.50 -1.78
C SER A 7 25.59 -7.57 -2.49
N LEU A 8 25.92 -7.36 -3.78
CA LEU A 8 26.78 -8.24 -4.56
C LEU A 8 28.20 -8.29 -3.97
N THR A 9 28.75 -9.50 -3.84
CA THR A 9 30.13 -9.72 -3.40
C THR A 9 31.07 -9.87 -4.61
N PRO A 10 32.38 -9.59 -4.47
CA PRO A 10 33.33 -9.81 -5.55
C PRO A 10 33.40 -11.28 -5.98
N GLU A 11 33.22 -12.21 -5.05
CA GLU A 11 33.22 -13.65 -5.33
C GLU A 11 32.03 -14.03 -6.22
N ASP A 12 30.81 -13.59 -5.86
CA ASP A 12 29.60 -13.83 -6.66
C ASP A 12 29.72 -13.22 -8.06
N LEU A 13 30.32 -12.03 -8.15
CA LEU A 13 30.55 -11.37 -9.44
C LEU A 13 31.47 -12.21 -10.33
N ILE A 14 32.56 -12.73 -9.78
CA ILE A 14 33.54 -13.56 -10.52
C ILE A 14 32.88 -14.85 -10.99
N GLU A 15 32.04 -15.47 -10.16
CA GLU A 15 31.29 -16.68 -10.53
C GLU A 15 30.32 -16.42 -11.69
N GLN A 16 29.57 -15.32 -11.64
CA GLN A 16 28.61 -14.95 -12.69
C GLN A 16 29.28 -14.60 -14.02
N ILE A 17 30.49 -14.04 -13.99
CA ILE A 17 31.25 -13.69 -15.21
C ILE A 17 32.22 -14.80 -15.66
N SER A 18 32.20 -15.96 -15.01
CA SER A 18 33.09 -17.07 -15.29
C SER A 18 32.79 -17.73 -16.66
N PRO A 19 33.83 -18.11 -17.44
CA PRO A 19 35.24 -17.91 -17.18
C PRO A 19 35.67 -16.46 -17.44
N LEU A 20 36.35 -15.85 -16.45
CA LEU A 20 36.84 -14.48 -16.56
C LEU A 20 38.04 -14.43 -17.54
N PRO A 21 38.00 -13.56 -18.57
CA PRO A 21 39.11 -13.41 -19.51
C PRO A 21 40.41 -12.92 -18.85
N ASN A 22 41.52 -12.97 -19.58
CA ASN A 22 42.85 -12.73 -19.01
C ASN A 22 43.06 -11.24 -18.66
N HIS A 23 43.34 -10.96 -17.39
CA HIS A 23 43.37 -9.60 -16.84
C HIS A 23 44.54 -9.39 -15.88
N ASP A 24 45.14 -8.21 -15.94
CA ASP A 24 46.28 -7.83 -15.10
C ASP A 24 45.85 -7.11 -13.81
N PHE A 25 44.60 -6.64 -13.77
CA PHE A 25 44.08 -5.89 -12.64
C PHE A 25 42.59 -6.13 -12.45
N PHE A 26 42.19 -6.39 -11.21
CA PHE A 26 40.81 -6.48 -10.78
C PHE A 26 40.65 -5.74 -9.45
N TYR A 27 39.69 -4.81 -9.38
CA TYR A 27 39.39 -4.06 -8.17
C TYR A 27 37.89 -3.89 -7.98
N PHE A 28 37.40 -4.28 -6.81
CA PHE A 28 35.99 -4.22 -6.45
C PHE A 28 35.74 -3.18 -5.37
N VAL A 29 34.70 -2.38 -5.56
CA VAL A 29 34.23 -1.35 -4.62
C VAL A 29 32.87 -1.77 -4.10
N LYS A 30 32.79 -2.02 -2.80
CA LYS A 30 31.54 -2.33 -2.09
C LYS A 30 30.62 -1.11 -2.09
N ALA A 31 29.31 -1.34 -2.05
CA ALA A 31 28.34 -0.28 -1.97
C ALA A 31 28.39 0.40 -0.59
N ASP A 32 28.26 1.71 -0.60
CA ASP A 32 28.01 2.48 0.61
C ASP A 32 26.49 2.55 0.84
N MET A 33 26.01 1.76 1.80
CA MET A 33 24.59 1.66 2.13
C MET A 33 24.02 2.98 2.68
N SER A 34 24.87 3.93 3.12
CA SER A 34 24.42 5.26 3.53
C SER A 34 23.81 6.08 2.39
N LEU A 35 24.08 5.71 1.14
CA LEU A 35 23.58 6.37 -0.06
C LEU A 35 22.16 5.92 -0.48
N GLY A 36 21.52 5.03 0.30
CA GLY A 36 20.14 4.60 0.08
C GLY A 36 19.91 4.01 -1.31
N SER A 37 18.98 4.57 -2.08
CA SER A 37 18.63 4.10 -3.44
C SER A 37 19.78 4.20 -4.46
N SER A 38 20.84 4.93 -4.12
CA SER A 38 22.05 5.06 -4.95
C SER A 38 23.23 4.23 -4.45
N ALA A 39 23.00 3.35 -3.48
CA ALA A 39 23.99 2.38 -3.03
C ALA A 39 24.21 1.34 -4.15
N PHE A 40 25.35 1.43 -4.82
CA PHE A 40 25.73 0.50 -5.89
C PHE A 40 27.17 0.03 -5.70
N THR A 41 27.41 -1.24 -6.03
CA THR A 41 28.77 -1.77 -6.12
C THR A 41 29.37 -1.47 -7.50
N ARG A 42 30.70 -1.53 -7.61
CA ARG A 42 31.44 -1.25 -8.85
C ARG A 42 32.65 -2.17 -8.95
N ALA A 43 33.00 -2.56 -10.16
CA ALA A 43 34.21 -3.36 -10.43
C ALA A 43 35.01 -2.74 -11.57
N TYR A 44 36.33 -2.73 -11.43
CA TYR A 44 37.28 -2.28 -12.44
C TYR A 44 38.14 -3.46 -12.83
N ILE A 45 38.17 -3.76 -14.12
CA ILE A 45 38.91 -4.87 -14.68
C ILE A 45 39.76 -4.31 -15.81
N ASN A 46 41.05 -4.63 -15.82
CA ASN A 46 41.96 -4.30 -16.91
C ASN A 46 42.31 -5.57 -17.67
N PHE A 47 41.78 -5.73 -18.87
CA PHE A 47 42.06 -6.87 -19.73
C PHE A 47 43.41 -6.70 -20.43
N THR A 48 44.09 -7.82 -20.64
CA THR A 48 45.38 -7.84 -21.36
C THR A 48 45.19 -7.76 -22.87
N ASN A 49 44.13 -8.38 -23.39
CA ASN A 49 43.81 -8.40 -24.81
C ASN A 49 42.60 -7.51 -25.12
N ALA A 50 42.71 -6.68 -26.15
CA ALA A 50 41.64 -5.78 -26.57
C ALA A 50 40.42 -6.53 -27.14
N GLU A 51 40.63 -7.68 -27.78
CA GLU A 51 39.52 -8.49 -28.32
C GLU A 51 38.57 -8.99 -27.22
N GLU A 52 39.12 -9.30 -26.04
CA GLU A 52 38.34 -9.76 -24.90
C GLU A 52 37.44 -8.66 -24.33
N ILE A 53 37.83 -7.38 -24.47
CA ILE A 53 37.03 -6.24 -24.05
C ILE A 53 35.71 -6.19 -24.83
N PHE A 54 35.77 -6.41 -26.14
CA PHE A 54 34.58 -6.39 -27.01
C PHE A 54 33.65 -7.56 -26.68
N ASN A 55 34.19 -8.78 -26.59
CA ASN A 55 33.41 -9.96 -26.24
C ASN A 55 32.78 -9.85 -24.84
N PHE A 56 33.54 -9.35 -23.86
CA PHE A 56 33.05 -9.15 -22.50
C PHE A 56 31.95 -8.08 -22.47
N ARG A 57 32.15 -6.97 -23.18
CA ARG A 57 31.12 -5.93 -23.31
C ARG A 57 29.86 -6.49 -23.93
N ASP A 58 29.93 -7.12 -25.11
CA ASP A 58 28.72 -7.55 -25.83
C ASP A 58 27.93 -8.61 -25.05
N LYS A 59 28.61 -9.42 -24.24
CA LYS A 59 27.97 -10.43 -23.38
C LYS A 59 27.31 -9.82 -22.13
N PHE A 60 27.90 -8.79 -21.54
CA PHE A 60 27.48 -8.26 -20.23
C PHE A 60 26.88 -6.84 -20.28
N ASP A 61 26.85 -6.19 -21.44
CA ASP A 61 26.17 -4.91 -21.63
C ASP A 61 24.65 -5.13 -21.52
N GLY A 62 24.03 -4.50 -20.52
CA GLY A 62 22.62 -4.72 -20.18
C GLY A 62 22.33 -6.01 -19.39
N TYR A 63 23.33 -6.82 -19.04
CA TYR A 63 23.13 -7.99 -18.18
C TYR A 63 22.72 -7.55 -16.76
N VAL A 64 21.66 -8.17 -16.25
CA VAL A 64 21.14 -7.89 -14.90
C VAL A 64 21.81 -8.84 -13.91
N PHE A 65 22.76 -8.31 -13.15
CA PHE A 65 23.38 -9.03 -12.04
C PHE A 65 22.38 -9.17 -10.90
N VAL A 66 22.30 -10.36 -10.32
CA VAL A 66 21.42 -10.67 -9.18
C VAL A 66 22.29 -10.94 -7.97
N ASP A 67 21.93 -10.37 -6.82
CA ASP A 67 22.56 -10.68 -5.55
C ASP A 67 21.72 -11.71 -4.77
N GLY A 68 22.34 -12.48 -3.87
CA GLY A 68 21.65 -13.50 -3.08
C GLY A 68 20.64 -12.95 -2.07
N LYS A 69 20.41 -11.63 -2.04
CA LYS A 69 19.49 -10.94 -1.14
C LYS A 69 18.39 -10.19 -1.87
N ASP A 70 18.15 -10.49 -3.14
CA ASP A 70 17.03 -9.91 -3.87
C ASP A 70 15.72 -10.20 -3.11
N PRO A 71 15.00 -9.16 -2.64
CA PRO A 71 13.74 -9.34 -1.94
C PRO A 71 12.69 -10.05 -2.79
N ASP A 72 12.72 -9.90 -4.12
CA ASP A 72 11.78 -10.57 -5.01
C ASP A 72 12.10 -12.07 -5.11
N TYR A 73 13.38 -12.43 -5.24
CA TYR A 73 13.83 -13.82 -5.17
C TYR A 73 13.56 -14.47 -3.80
N GLN A 74 13.80 -13.75 -2.70
CA GLN A 74 13.45 -14.25 -1.36
C GLN A 74 11.95 -14.44 -1.17
N LYS A 75 11.13 -13.54 -1.72
CA LYS A 75 9.68 -13.66 -1.68
C LYS A 75 9.24 -14.90 -2.47
N PHE A 76 9.80 -15.10 -3.67
CA PHE A 76 9.58 -16.29 -4.46
C PHE A 76 9.97 -17.59 -3.72
N LEU A 77 11.15 -17.62 -3.08
CA LEU A 77 11.57 -18.77 -2.27
C LEU A 77 10.62 -19.05 -1.10
N LYS A 78 10.16 -18.01 -0.39
CA LYS A 78 9.17 -18.16 0.69
C LYS A 78 7.85 -18.74 0.18
N THR A 79 7.38 -18.29 -0.99
CA THR A 79 6.20 -18.84 -1.66
C THR A 79 6.37 -20.32 -2.00
N LEU A 80 7.59 -20.79 -2.30
CA LEU A 80 7.87 -22.20 -2.56
C LEU A 80 8.03 -23.04 -1.29
N GLU A 81 8.66 -22.49 -0.25
CA GLU A 81 8.88 -23.19 1.03
C GLU A 81 7.60 -23.32 1.87
N SER A 82 6.67 -22.38 1.69
CA SER A 82 5.33 -22.44 2.24
C SER A 82 4.39 -21.81 1.23
N PRO A 83 3.55 -22.58 0.51
CA PRO A 83 2.35 -21.96 -0.02
C PRO A 83 1.62 -21.42 1.21
N GLU A 84 1.65 -20.09 1.38
CA GLU A 84 0.73 -19.44 2.31
C GLU A 84 -0.63 -20.03 1.95
N GLU A 85 -1.23 -20.77 2.88
CA GLU A 85 -2.66 -21.00 2.87
C GLU A 85 -3.23 -19.58 2.99
N GLU A 86 -3.38 -18.88 1.86
CA GLU A 86 -4.30 -17.76 1.77
C GLU A 86 -5.55 -18.29 2.43
N GLU A 87 -6.08 -17.60 3.43
CA GLU A 87 -7.33 -17.95 4.09
C GLU A 87 -8.41 -17.98 2.99
N VAL A 88 -8.53 -19.11 2.29
CA VAL A 88 -9.45 -19.26 1.18
C VAL A 88 -10.78 -19.36 1.88
N LYS A 89 -11.56 -18.28 1.81
CA LYS A 89 -12.86 -18.29 2.48
C LYS A 89 -13.62 -19.52 1.98
N SER A 90 -14.33 -20.20 2.89
CA SER A 90 -15.16 -21.33 2.49
C SER A 90 -16.11 -20.91 1.37
N LEU A 91 -16.40 -21.82 0.44
CA LEU A 91 -17.38 -21.58 -0.64
C LEU A 91 -18.70 -21.04 -0.08
N ASP A 92 -19.12 -21.54 1.08
CA ASP A 92 -20.33 -21.09 1.79
C ASP A 92 -20.23 -19.62 2.22
N SER A 93 -19.07 -19.18 2.70
CA SER A 93 -18.83 -17.79 3.10
C SER A 93 -18.87 -16.84 1.90
N TYR A 94 -18.35 -17.26 0.74
CA TYR A 94 -18.47 -16.47 -0.49
C TYR A 94 -19.91 -16.37 -1.00
N LEU A 95 -20.69 -17.44 -0.90
CA LEU A 95 -22.11 -17.44 -1.27
C LEU A 95 -22.92 -16.49 -0.39
N GLU A 96 -22.69 -16.54 0.92
CA GLU A 96 -23.36 -15.65 1.88
C GLU A 96 -23.02 -14.16 1.61
N ASP A 97 -21.75 -13.86 1.34
CA ASP A 97 -21.30 -12.50 0.97
C ASP A 97 -22.00 -11.98 -0.31
N LEU A 98 -22.17 -12.85 -1.32
CA LEU A 98 -22.84 -12.50 -2.58
C LEU A 98 -24.34 -12.26 -2.40
N GLU A 99 -25.02 -13.13 -1.67
CA GLU A 99 -26.46 -13.01 -1.41
C GLU A 99 -26.78 -11.75 -0.58
N ALA A 100 -25.95 -11.46 0.43
CA ALA A 100 -26.08 -10.25 1.23
C ALA A 100 -25.94 -8.99 0.36
N ARG A 101 -24.91 -8.94 -0.50
CA ARG A 101 -24.67 -7.82 -1.41
C ARG A 101 -25.81 -7.61 -2.40
N GLU A 102 -26.37 -8.69 -2.95
CA GLU A 102 -27.53 -8.60 -3.83
C GLU A 102 -28.78 -8.09 -3.11
N LYS A 103 -29.03 -8.58 -1.89
CA LYS A 103 -30.18 -8.16 -1.08
C LYS A 103 -30.10 -6.69 -0.72
N GLU A 104 -28.91 -6.19 -0.40
CA GLU A 104 -28.67 -4.76 -0.17
C GLU A 104 -28.89 -3.93 -1.43
N MET A 105 -28.38 -4.39 -2.58
CA MET A 105 -28.60 -3.71 -3.87
C MET A 105 -30.08 -3.66 -4.23
N LYS A 106 -30.84 -4.75 -4.02
CA LYS A 106 -32.30 -4.79 -4.23
C LYS A 106 -33.03 -3.84 -3.28
N ALA A 107 -32.65 -3.81 -2.01
CA ALA A 107 -33.26 -2.92 -1.01
C ALA A 107 -33.00 -1.43 -1.29
N ASN A 108 -31.86 -1.10 -1.92
CA ASN A 108 -31.47 0.29 -2.24
C ASN A 108 -31.77 0.71 -3.69
N LYS A 109 -32.70 0.02 -4.38
CA LYS A 109 -33.06 0.31 -5.78
C LYS A 109 -31.84 0.29 -6.73
N GLY A 110 -30.89 -0.61 -6.49
CA GLY A 110 -29.65 -0.75 -7.26
C GLY A 110 -28.59 0.32 -7.00
N CYS A 111 -28.82 1.25 -6.06
CA CYS A 111 -27.84 2.26 -5.69
C CYS A 111 -27.05 1.79 -4.46
N PRO A 112 -25.73 1.55 -4.56
CA PRO A 112 -24.94 1.17 -3.40
C PRO A 112 -24.96 2.31 -2.37
N LYS A 113 -25.13 1.97 -1.07
CA LYS A 113 -25.00 2.92 0.05
C LYS A 113 -23.54 3.36 0.20
N THR A 114 -23.04 4.10 -0.77
CA THR A 114 -21.76 4.78 -0.67
C THR A 114 -21.96 5.97 0.25
N THR A 115 -21.38 5.90 1.44
CA THR A 115 -21.32 7.04 2.35
C THR A 115 -19.98 7.71 2.14
N THR A 116 -19.97 8.70 1.25
CA THR A 116 -18.81 9.60 1.15
C THR A 116 -18.78 10.50 2.38
N PRO A 117 -17.59 10.97 2.81
CA PRO A 117 -17.48 11.93 3.90
C PRO A 117 -18.39 13.17 3.72
N LEU A 118 -18.63 13.57 2.47
CA LEU A 118 -19.55 14.66 2.14
C LEU A 118 -21.03 14.27 2.36
N ILE A 119 -21.46 13.08 1.94
CA ILE A 119 -22.82 12.59 2.18
C ILE A 119 -23.08 12.48 3.69
N GLU A 120 -22.13 11.94 4.45
CA GLU A 120 -22.23 11.83 5.90
C GLU A 120 -22.36 13.21 6.56
N TYR A 121 -21.51 14.16 6.15
CA TYR A 121 -21.57 15.55 6.62
C TYR A 121 -22.93 16.20 6.31
N LEU A 122 -23.46 16.01 5.10
CA LEU A 122 -24.75 16.59 4.69
C LEU A 122 -25.94 16.00 5.47
N VAL A 123 -25.92 14.69 5.75
CA VAL A 123 -26.93 14.02 6.59
C VAL A 123 -26.87 14.56 8.01
N ARG A 124 -25.68 14.56 8.62
CA ARG A 124 -25.45 15.10 9.98
C ARG A 124 -25.93 16.54 10.10
N ARG A 125 -25.59 17.38 9.13
CA ARG A 125 -26.00 18.80 9.09
C ARG A 125 -27.52 18.98 8.94
N ARG A 126 -28.22 18.06 8.27
CA ARG A 126 -29.69 18.07 8.16
C ARG A 126 -30.35 17.65 9.47
N GLU A 127 -29.78 16.68 10.17
CA GLU A 127 -30.26 16.19 11.47
C GLU A 127 -30.10 17.25 12.55
N GLU A 128 -28.94 17.91 12.61
CA GLU A 128 -28.70 19.03 13.53
C GLU A 128 -29.72 20.16 13.34
N LYS A 129 -30.02 20.55 12.09
CA LYS A 129 -31.06 21.54 11.80
C LYS A 129 -32.43 21.11 12.33
N LYS A 130 -32.81 19.85 12.14
CA LYS A 130 -34.08 19.30 12.66
C LYS A 130 -34.11 19.29 14.19
N ALA A 131 -33.03 18.85 14.84
CA ALA A 131 -32.91 18.83 16.29
C ALA A 131 -33.04 20.25 16.88
N ASN A 132 -32.36 21.23 16.28
CA ASN A 132 -32.45 22.63 16.70
C ASN A 132 -33.86 23.20 16.56
N MET A 133 -34.58 22.86 15.48
CA MET A 133 -35.99 23.24 15.34
C MET A 133 -36.87 22.64 16.44
N LEU A 134 -36.68 21.36 16.77
CA LEU A 134 -37.43 20.68 17.84
C LEU A 134 -37.14 21.29 19.22
N VAL A 135 -35.88 21.60 19.51
CA VAL A 135 -35.49 22.29 20.74
C VAL A 135 -36.18 23.66 20.84
N ARG A 136 -36.19 24.44 19.75
CA ARG A 136 -36.88 25.73 19.71
C ARG A 136 -38.39 25.58 19.94
N GLN A 137 -39.03 24.61 19.28
CA GLN A 137 -40.45 24.35 19.46
C GLN A 137 -40.78 23.95 20.91
N LYS A 138 -39.95 23.10 21.52
CA LYS A 138 -40.11 22.67 22.93
C LYS A 138 -39.94 23.84 23.90
N LYS A 139 -38.98 24.75 23.65
CA LYS A 139 -38.82 25.99 24.42
C LYS A 139 -40.08 26.86 24.33
N LEU A 140 -40.63 27.05 23.13
CA LEU A 140 -41.86 27.83 22.93
C LEU A 140 -43.07 27.19 23.61
N TYR A 141 -43.21 25.87 23.50
CA TYR A 141 -44.27 25.12 24.17
C TYR A 141 -44.20 25.28 25.70
N ASN A 142 -43.01 25.09 26.28
CA ASN A 142 -42.80 25.23 27.72
C ASN A 142 -43.05 26.67 28.21
N SER A 143 -42.63 27.69 27.44
CA SER A 143 -42.91 29.10 27.76
C SER A 143 -44.42 29.41 27.72
N ARG A 144 -45.15 28.92 26.71
CA ARG A 144 -46.62 29.06 26.65
C ARG A 144 -47.31 28.34 27.82
N LEU A 145 -46.82 27.16 28.21
CA LEU A 145 -47.35 26.41 29.35
C LEU A 145 -47.11 27.15 30.67
N LEU A 146 -45.93 27.75 30.84
CA LEU A 146 -45.61 28.56 32.02
C LEU A 146 -46.50 29.80 32.12
N LEU A 147 -46.69 30.52 31.00
CA LEU A 147 -47.59 31.68 30.95
C LEU A 147 -49.04 31.29 31.29
N LYS A 148 -49.54 30.18 30.74
CA LYS A 148 -50.87 29.66 31.10
C LYS A 148 -50.99 29.35 32.59
N LYS A 149 -49.97 28.73 33.21
CA LYS A 149 -49.97 28.46 34.65
C LYS A 149 -50.05 29.75 35.47
N ILE A 150 -49.25 30.76 35.11
CA ILE A 150 -49.23 32.08 35.78
C ILE A 150 -50.60 32.77 35.67
N LEU A 151 -51.20 32.79 34.48
CA LEU A 151 -52.52 33.39 34.24
C LEU A 151 -53.64 32.70 35.04
N ILE A 152 -53.59 31.38 35.20
CA ILE A 152 -54.58 30.63 35.97
C ILE A 152 -54.40 30.89 37.48
N SER A 153 -53.16 30.96 37.98
CA SER A 153 -52.89 31.31 39.39
C SER A 153 -53.17 32.76 39.74
N GLY A 154 -53.12 33.68 38.76
CA GLY A 154 -53.37 35.11 38.96
C GLY A 154 -54.85 35.52 38.92
N ASN A 155 -55.74 34.62 38.49
CA ASN A 155 -57.21 34.81 38.49
C ASN A 155 -57.90 34.13 39.69
N CYS A 156 -57.13 33.69 40.69
CA CYS A 156 -57.65 33.19 41.97
C CYS A 156 -57.46 34.26 43.06
N VAL A 157 -58.19 35.38 42.96
CA VAL A 157 -58.53 36.31 44.06
C VAL A 157 -59.92 36.87 43.80
#